data_AF-A0A1J8Q9L3-F1
#
_entry.id   AF-A0A1J8Q9L3-F1
#
_cell.length_a   1.000
_cell.length_b   1.000
_cell.length_c   1.000
_cell.angle_alpha   90.00
_cell.angle_beta   90.00
_cell.angle_gamma   90.00
#
_symmetry.space_group_name_H-M   'P 1'
#
loop_
_entity.id
_entity.type
_entity.pdbx_description
1 polymer ?
#
loop_
_entity_poly.entity_id
_entity_poly.type
_entity_poly.pdbx_seq_one_letter_code
_entity_poly.pdbx_strand_id
1 'polypeptide(L)'
;MLINHSVSTTDRRAALQVARSLQQQLFFYEVEWGQKLLQDGVEDVYMFLQDIEGNSEARRDRKELPTAVITPLTRCYASSCSGKDPCYSFACPRRQAGRIIDLGPISEPDIHHQMQDWLSTVNPAILQTLPESEVHRQTIIYKIITQEEQYVQDLDKVEALFILPLLKANPPIMSVVKLDEFIRDVFGNILDLRECNRRLVEAMYVRQREQAPIIERIGDIFLDAAVTFRLAYPTYVGHLPLAEKRLKNEIESNANLRLFLEV
;
A
#
# COMPACT_ATOMS: atom_id res chain seq x y z
N MET A 1 28.00 -12.76 7.68
CA MET A 1 28.65 -11.44 7.91
C MET A 1 28.44 -10.87 9.31
N LEU A 2 27.29 -11.06 9.98
CA LEU A 2 27.01 -10.46 11.32
C LEU A 2 27.88 -10.97 12.48
N ILE A 3 28.35 -12.22 12.42
CA ILE A 3 29.18 -12.83 13.47
C ILE A 3 30.55 -12.14 13.60
N ASN A 4 31.12 -11.64 12.49
CA ASN A 4 32.42 -10.97 12.48
C ASN A 4 32.40 -9.57 13.13
N HIS A 5 31.20 -9.02 13.39
CA HIS A 5 31.02 -7.66 13.90
C HIS A 5 30.51 -7.61 15.34
N SER A 6 30.50 -8.72 16.08
CA SER A 6 30.03 -8.76 17.48
C SER A 6 28.59 -8.25 17.67
N VAL A 7 27.76 -8.30 16.61
CA VAL A 7 26.33 -7.94 16.67
C VAL A 7 25.57 -9.19 17.10
N SER A 8 24.79 -9.08 18.17
CA SER A 8 23.97 -10.20 18.65
C SER A 8 22.95 -10.59 17.59
N THR A 9 22.88 -11.87 17.24
CA THR A 9 21.85 -12.40 16.31
C THR A 9 20.47 -12.47 16.94
N THR A 10 20.36 -12.25 18.26
CA THR A 10 19.08 -12.15 18.97
C THR A 10 18.43 -10.78 18.80
N ASP A 11 19.20 -9.73 18.50
CA ASP A 11 18.66 -8.40 18.25
C ASP A 11 18.38 -8.20 16.76
N ARG A 12 17.11 -8.40 16.38
CA ARG A 12 16.65 -8.28 15.00
C ARG A 12 16.33 -6.85 14.58
N ARG A 13 16.52 -5.84 15.44
CA ARG A 13 16.21 -4.43 15.11
C ARG A 13 17.04 -3.91 13.94
N ALA A 14 18.32 -4.25 13.91
CA ALA A 14 19.19 -3.86 12.79
C ALA A 14 18.74 -4.52 11.49
N ALA A 15 18.38 -5.80 11.52
CA ALA A 15 17.83 -6.51 10.36
C ALA A 15 16.51 -5.89 9.89
N LEU A 16 15.62 -5.54 10.82
CA LEU A 16 14.34 -4.89 10.52
C LEU A 16 14.52 -3.51 9.89
N GLN A 17 15.49 -2.71 10.37
CA GLN A 17 15.82 -1.42 9.77
C GLN A 17 16.37 -1.56 8.35
N VAL A 18 17.21 -2.56 8.11
CA VAL A 18 17.72 -2.88 6.76
C VAL A 18 16.58 -3.31 5.86
N ALA A 19 15.72 -4.21 6.32
CA ALA A 19 14.57 -4.69 5.57
C ALA A 19 13.63 -3.54 5.18
N ARG A 20 13.30 -2.64 6.13
CA ARG A 20 12.50 -1.44 5.84
C ARG A 20 13.15 -0.52 4.80
N SER A 21 14.47 -0.31 4.89
CA SER A 21 15.21 0.51 3.91
C SER A 21 15.17 -0.13 2.50
N LEU A 22 15.34 -1.44 2.42
CA LEU A 22 15.25 -2.19 1.16
C LEU A 22 13.81 -2.17 0.59
N GLN A 23 12.79 -2.30 1.43
CA GLN A 23 11.39 -2.18 1.04
C GLN A 23 11.05 -0.77 0.52
N GLN A 24 11.54 0.29 1.16
CA GLN A 24 11.40 1.68 0.69
C GLN A 24 12.08 1.93 -0.67
N GLN A 25 13.15 1.20 -0.95
CA GLN A 25 13.82 1.20 -2.26
C GLN A 25 13.15 0.26 -3.27
N LEU A 26 12.00 -0.32 -2.90
CA LEU A 26 11.24 -1.29 -3.67
C LEU A 26 12.08 -2.51 -4.04
N PHE A 27 13.04 -2.95 -3.21
CA PHE A 27 13.78 -4.18 -3.52
C PHE A 27 12.88 -5.42 -3.44
N PHE A 28 11.92 -5.38 -2.50
CA PHE A 28 10.85 -6.36 -2.32
C PHE A 28 9.59 -5.65 -1.79
N TYR A 29 8.43 -6.29 -1.90
CA TYR A 29 7.13 -5.74 -1.51
C TYR A 29 6.25 -6.84 -0.89
N GLU A 30 5.26 -6.44 -0.10
CA GLU A 30 4.27 -7.35 0.48
C GLU A 30 3.22 -7.71 -0.57
N VAL A 31 2.90 -8.99 -0.69
CA VAL A 31 1.99 -9.51 -1.73
C VAL A 31 0.57 -8.97 -1.58
N GLU A 32 0.13 -8.76 -0.34
CA GLU A 32 -1.20 -8.22 -0.02
C GLU A 32 -1.25 -6.68 -0.04
N TRP A 33 -0.10 -6.03 -0.25
CA TRP A 33 0.03 -4.56 -0.27
C TRP A 33 -0.60 -3.88 0.95
N GLY A 34 -0.53 -4.53 2.11
CA GLY A 34 -0.81 -3.87 3.37
C GLY A 34 0.07 -2.63 3.50
N GLN A 35 -0.52 -1.47 3.82
CA GLN A 35 0.26 -0.27 4.17
C GLN A 35 0.91 -0.40 5.57
N LYS A 36 1.05 -1.62 6.08
CA LYS A 36 1.58 -1.90 7.40
C LYS A 36 3.09 -1.73 7.36
N LEU A 37 3.61 -1.04 8.36
CA LEU A 37 5.04 -0.94 8.58
C LEU A 37 5.61 -2.37 8.77
N LEU A 38 6.66 -2.73 8.02
CA LEU A 38 7.27 -4.07 8.13
C LEU A 38 7.71 -4.37 9.57
N GLN A 39 7.24 -5.51 10.09
CA GLN A 39 7.47 -5.99 11.45
C GLN A 39 8.25 -7.30 11.42
N ASP A 40 8.88 -7.63 12.55
CA ASP A 40 9.51 -8.94 12.74
C ASP A 40 8.42 -9.96 13.06
N GLY A 41 7.87 -10.58 12.02
CA GLY A 41 6.77 -11.54 12.07
C GLY A 41 6.85 -12.53 10.91
N VAL A 42 6.02 -13.56 10.95
CA VAL A 42 5.92 -14.60 9.90
C VAL A 42 4.57 -14.62 9.21
N GLU A 43 3.73 -13.61 9.48
CA GLU A 43 2.36 -13.55 9.00
C GLU A 43 2.28 -13.06 7.55
N ASP A 44 3.15 -12.13 7.18
CA ASP A 44 3.10 -11.47 5.87
C ASP A 44 3.99 -12.18 4.84
N VAL A 45 3.54 -12.22 3.59
CA VAL A 45 4.27 -12.81 2.46
C VAL A 45 4.85 -11.70 1.58
N TYR A 46 6.14 -11.81 1.25
CA TYR A 46 6.87 -10.83 0.46
C TYR A 46 7.44 -11.42 -0.83
N MET A 47 7.60 -10.58 -1.85
CA MET A 47 8.14 -10.95 -3.16
C MET A 47 9.18 -9.93 -3.63
N PHE A 48 10.25 -10.40 -4.30
CA PHE A 48 11.24 -9.51 -4.90
C PHE A 48 10.74 -8.98 -6.24
N LEU A 49 11.08 -7.73 -6.58
CA LEU A 49 10.73 -7.17 -7.89
C LEU A 49 11.29 -7.97 -9.07
N GLN A 50 12.45 -8.58 -8.88
CA GLN A 50 13.13 -9.36 -9.91
C GLN A 50 12.38 -10.64 -10.28
N ASP A 51 11.51 -11.13 -9.40
CA ASP A 51 10.72 -12.34 -9.63
C ASP A 51 9.48 -12.08 -10.50
N ILE A 52 9.06 -10.81 -10.63
CA ILE A 52 7.95 -10.41 -11.53
C ILE A 52 8.36 -10.50 -12.99
N GLU A 53 9.61 -10.17 -13.32
CA GLU A 53 10.01 -9.90 -14.70
C GLU A 53 9.96 -11.14 -15.61
N GLY A 54 9.85 -12.38 -15.09
CA GLY A 54 9.66 -13.61 -15.87
C GLY A 54 10.72 -13.91 -16.96
N ASN A 55 11.69 -13.01 -17.13
CA ASN A 55 12.58 -12.95 -18.26
C ASN A 55 14.01 -13.17 -17.77
N SER A 56 14.46 -14.40 -17.96
CA SER A 56 15.80 -14.88 -17.62
C SER A 56 16.95 -14.07 -18.25
N GLU A 57 16.66 -13.25 -19.27
CA GLU A 57 17.66 -12.52 -20.05
C GLU A 57 17.97 -11.11 -19.54
N ALA A 58 17.07 -10.46 -18.79
CA ALA A 58 17.34 -9.17 -18.15
C ALA A 58 18.33 -9.26 -16.97
N ARG A 59 18.75 -10.48 -16.62
CA ARG A 59 19.58 -10.83 -15.45
C ARG A 59 21.02 -10.31 -15.49
N ARG A 60 21.54 -9.79 -16.60
CA ARG A 60 23.01 -9.64 -16.77
C ARG A 60 23.58 -8.22 -16.72
N ASP A 61 22.79 -7.16 -16.84
CA ASP A 61 23.35 -5.82 -17.09
C ASP A 61 23.16 -4.76 -15.99
N ARG A 62 22.42 -5.05 -14.90
CA ARG A 62 22.44 -4.16 -13.73
C ARG A 62 23.68 -4.47 -12.90
N LYS A 63 24.79 -3.77 -13.16
CA LYS A 63 25.89 -3.65 -12.18
C LYS A 63 25.27 -3.26 -10.84
N GLU A 64 25.30 -4.16 -9.87
CA GLU A 64 24.88 -3.93 -8.49
C GLU A 64 25.79 -2.85 -7.88
N LEU A 65 25.42 -1.58 -8.08
CA LEU A 65 26.05 -0.48 -7.38
C LEU A 65 25.53 -0.50 -5.94
N PRO A 66 26.39 -0.31 -4.93
CA PRO A 66 25.94 -0.24 -3.55
C PRO A 66 25.00 0.96 -3.37
N THR A 67 23.74 0.69 -3.01
CA THR A 67 22.68 1.72 -2.90
C THR A 67 22.72 2.48 -1.57
N ALA A 68 23.28 1.90 -0.50
CA ALA A 68 23.27 2.52 0.82
C ALA A 68 24.37 1.99 1.77
N VAL A 69 24.69 2.79 2.80
CA VAL A 69 25.55 2.41 3.94
C VAL A 69 24.70 2.34 5.20
N ILE A 70 24.62 1.16 5.82
CA ILE A 70 23.88 0.95 7.07
C ILE A 70 24.82 1.18 8.24
N THR A 71 24.88 2.43 8.72
CA THR A 71 25.82 2.84 9.77
C THR A 71 25.70 2.05 11.08
N PRO A 72 24.52 1.55 11.53
CA PRO A 72 24.44 0.69 12.72
C PRO A 72 25.20 -0.65 12.60
N LEU A 73 25.41 -1.14 11.38
CA LEU A 73 26.17 -2.36 11.11
C LEU A 73 27.68 -2.11 10.94
N THR A 74 28.11 -0.85 10.93
CA THR A 74 29.51 -0.47 10.81
C THR A 74 30.18 -0.37 12.18
N ARG A 75 31.52 -0.43 12.20
CA ARG A 75 32.26 -0.14 13.43
C ARG A 75 32.11 1.34 13.77
N CYS A 76 32.06 1.65 15.07
CA CYS A 76 32.16 3.03 15.51
C CYS A 76 33.44 3.66 14.96
N TYR A 77 33.35 4.86 14.40
CA TYR A 77 34.50 5.60 13.88
C TYR A 77 35.47 6.04 14.99
N ALA A 78 35.04 6.05 16.25
CA ALA A 78 35.87 6.42 17.38
C ALA A 78 36.96 5.35 17.62
N SER A 79 38.23 5.76 17.52
CA SER A 79 39.40 4.91 17.73
C SER A 79 39.47 4.28 19.14
N SER A 80 38.87 4.95 20.13
CA SER A 80 38.80 4.48 21.52
C SER A 80 37.60 3.55 21.81
N CYS A 81 36.81 3.16 20.80
CA CYS A 81 35.63 2.32 20.99
C CYS A 81 36.02 0.84 21.20
N SER A 82 36.42 0.48 22.43
CA SER A 82 36.85 -0.87 22.84
C SER A 82 35.72 -1.76 23.37
N GLY A 83 34.49 -1.25 23.48
CA GLY A 83 33.29 -2.00 23.88
C GLY A 83 33.08 -2.16 25.38
N LYS A 84 34.04 -1.75 26.22
CA LYS A 84 33.89 -1.74 27.70
C LYS A 84 33.45 -0.38 28.25
N ASP A 85 33.86 0.71 27.60
CA ASP A 85 33.54 2.09 27.99
C ASP A 85 32.76 2.84 26.90
N PRO A 86 31.85 3.77 27.26
CA PRO A 86 31.15 4.60 26.28
C PRO A 86 32.14 5.53 25.56
N CYS A 87 32.23 5.42 24.24
CA CYS A 87 33.04 6.35 23.44
C CYS A 87 32.30 7.68 23.20
N TYR A 88 33.02 8.70 22.76
CA TYR A 88 32.47 10.05 22.50
C TYR A 88 31.51 10.13 21.30
N SER A 89 31.44 9.09 20.46
CA SER A 89 30.54 9.08 19.30
C SER A 89 29.07 9.04 19.75
N PHE A 90 28.32 10.07 19.36
CA PHE A 90 26.91 10.22 19.71
C PHE A 90 26.05 9.06 19.17
N ALA A 91 26.36 8.56 17.97
CA ALA A 91 25.65 7.47 17.31
C ALA A 91 26.37 6.11 17.46
N CYS A 92 27.15 5.92 18.53
CA CYS A 92 27.86 4.68 18.75
C CYS A 92 26.88 3.48 18.89
N PRO A 93 26.97 2.45 18.03
CA PRO A 93 26.08 1.29 18.10
C PRO A 93 26.26 0.45 19.37
N ARG A 94 27.34 0.69 20.15
CA ARG A 94 27.66 -0.02 21.41
C ARG A 94 27.24 0.74 22.67
N ARG A 95 26.70 1.96 22.56
CA ARG A 95 26.26 2.72 23.73
C ARG A 95 24.95 2.12 24.24
N GLN A 96 24.93 1.54 25.44
CA GLN A 96 23.79 0.82 26.05
C GLN A 96 22.51 1.66 26.31
N ALA A 97 22.43 2.90 25.82
CA ALA A 97 21.23 3.72 25.84
C ALA A 97 21.24 4.70 24.67
N GLY A 98 20.35 4.54 23.70
CA GLY A 98 20.27 5.47 22.58
C GLY A 98 19.31 5.08 21.46
N ARG A 99 18.02 5.01 21.80
CA ARG A 99 16.84 5.15 20.93
C ARG A 99 17.13 5.13 19.42
N ILE A 100 16.86 4.00 18.77
CA ILE A 100 16.27 4.08 17.43
C ILE A 100 14.98 4.87 17.64
N ILE A 101 14.84 6.02 16.98
CA ILE A 101 13.59 6.77 16.96
C ILE A 101 12.62 5.85 16.23
N ASP A 102 11.85 5.09 17.01
CA ASP A 102 10.72 4.33 16.50
C ASP A 102 9.65 5.37 16.18
N LEU A 103 9.63 5.81 14.92
CA LEU A 103 8.45 6.43 14.36
C LEU A 103 7.40 5.33 14.35
N GLY A 104 6.67 5.24 15.47
CA GLY A 104 5.64 4.24 15.68
C GLY A 104 4.61 4.29 14.55
N PRO A 105 3.86 3.19 14.36
CA PRO A 105 2.84 3.13 13.33
C PRO A 105 1.83 4.27 13.52
N ILE A 106 1.49 4.93 12.42
CA ILE A 106 0.29 5.77 12.32
C ILE A 106 -0.88 4.84 12.66
N SER A 107 -1.63 5.19 13.71
CA SER A 107 -2.79 4.44 14.16
C SER A 107 -3.73 4.15 12.99
N GLU A 108 -4.19 2.91 12.88
CA GLU A 108 -5.27 2.54 11.97
C GLU A 108 -6.48 3.47 12.19
N PRO A 109 -7.15 3.92 11.12
CA PRO A 109 -8.32 4.78 11.25
C PRO A 109 -9.42 4.09 12.05
N ASP A 110 -9.97 4.85 12.99
CA ASP A 110 -10.93 4.47 14.02
C ASP A 110 -12.16 3.71 13.44
N ILE A 111 -12.20 2.39 13.62
CA ILE A 111 -13.29 1.51 13.19
C ILE A 111 -14.62 1.87 13.88
N HIS A 112 -14.57 2.57 15.03
CA HIS A 112 -15.73 2.92 15.84
C HIS A 112 -16.65 3.99 15.23
N HIS A 113 -16.13 4.88 14.37
CA HIS A 113 -16.90 6.02 13.88
C HIS A 113 -17.92 5.66 12.77
N GLN A 114 -17.80 4.49 12.13
CA GLN A 114 -18.66 4.08 11.00
C GLN A 114 -19.77 3.07 11.37
N MET A 115 -19.82 2.62 12.64
CA MET A 115 -20.81 1.60 13.07
C MET A 115 -22.24 2.16 13.19
N GLN A 116 -22.43 3.49 13.08
CA GLN A 116 -23.70 4.17 13.35
C GLN A 116 -24.65 4.36 12.14
N ASP A 117 -24.23 4.08 10.91
CA ASP A 117 -25.03 4.41 9.71
C ASP A 117 -26.22 3.47 9.48
N TRP A 118 -26.09 2.17 9.71
CA TRP A 118 -27.21 1.25 9.55
C TRP A 118 -28.22 1.33 10.70
N LEU A 119 -27.72 1.36 11.94
CA LEU A 119 -28.55 1.35 13.15
C LEU A 119 -29.50 2.56 13.23
N SER A 120 -29.11 3.69 12.64
CA SER A 120 -29.96 4.89 12.55
C SER A 120 -31.02 4.83 11.44
N THR A 121 -30.86 3.94 10.46
CA THR A 121 -31.75 3.79 9.30
C THR A 121 -32.88 2.78 9.56
N VAL A 122 -32.69 1.84 10.49
CA VAL A 122 -33.65 0.76 10.77
C VAL A 122 -34.57 1.11 11.96
N ASN A 123 -35.85 0.75 11.85
CA ASN A 123 -36.81 0.95 12.94
C ASN A 123 -36.36 0.18 14.20
N PRO A 124 -36.28 0.83 15.38
CA PRO A 124 -35.85 0.19 16.62
C PRO A 124 -36.70 -1.02 17.03
N ALA A 125 -37.96 -1.10 16.60
CA ALA A 125 -38.79 -2.29 16.82
C ALA A 125 -38.24 -3.54 16.13
N ILE A 126 -37.59 -3.39 14.97
CA ILE A 126 -36.96 -4.50 14.24
C ILE A 126 -35.65 -4.90 14.94
N LEU A 127 -34.86 -3.92 15.38
CA LEU A 127 -33.60 -4.18 16.09
C LEU A 127 -33.80 -5.01 17.35
N GLN A 128 -34.89 -4.79 18.10
CA GLN A 128 -35.22 -5.58 19.29
C GLN A 128 -35.59 -7.04 18.99
N THR A 129 -35.94 -7.37 17.76
CA THR A 129 -36.31 -8.75 17.35
C THR A 129 -35.12 -9.56 16.86
N LEU A 130 -33.98 -8.92 16.58
CA LEU A 130 -32.81 -9.57 16.00
C LEU A 130 -31.79 -9.97 17.09
N PRO A 131 -31.14 -11.13 16.94
CA PRO A 131 -30.01 -11.48 17.80
C PRO A 131 -28.82 -10.55 17.53
N GLU A 132 -27.97 -10.33 18.54
CA GLU A 132 -26.79 -9.47 18.43
C GLU A 132 -25.86 -9.86 17.28
N SER A 133 -25.72 -11.16 16.99
CA SER A 133 -24.94 -11.67 15.87
C SER A 133 -25.47 -11.20 14.52
N GLU A 134 -26.79 -11.10 14.36
CA GLU A 134 -27.42 -10.65 13.12
C GLU A 134 -27.35 -9.13 12.99
N VAL A 135 -27.53 -8.40 14.09
CA VAL A 135 -27.26 -6.94 14.15
C VAL A 135 -25.83 -6.65 13.70
N HIS A 136 -24.85 -7.40 14.22
CA HIS A 136 -23.44 -7.25 13.83
C HIS A 136 -23.21 -7.59 12.35
N ARG A 137 -23.80 -8.69 11.87
CA ARG A 137 -23.69 -9.12 10.46
C ARG A 137 -24.26 -8.07 9.50
N GLN A 138 -25.46 -7.54 9.77
CA GLN A 138 -26.06 -6.47 8.95
C GLN A 138 -25.22 -5.20 8.98
N THR A 139 -24.68 -4.84 10.15
CA THR A 139 -23.78 -3.68 10.28
C THR A 139 -22.55 -3.82 9.37
N ILE A 140 -21.93 -5.00 9.33
CA ILE A 140 -20.78 -5.26 8.45
C ILE A 140 -21.20 -5.18 6.98
N ILE A 141 -22.34 -5.78 6.60
CA ILE A 141 -22.80 -5.75 5.20
C ILE A 141 -23.00 -4.30 4.73
N TYR A 142 -23.74 -3.49 5.49
CA TYR A 142 -23.97 -2.09 5.14
C TYR A 142 -22.67 -1.29 5.12
N LYS A 143 -21.75 -1.55 6.07
CA LYS A 143 -20.44 -0.92 6.08
C LYS A 143 -19.64 -1.23 4.81
N ILE A 144 -19.61 -2.49 4.38
CA ILE A 144 -18.91 -2.87 3.14
C ILE A 144 -19.51 -2.15 1.94
N ILE A 145 -20.85 -2.05 1.84
CA ILE A 145 -21.50 -1.31 0.74
C ILE A 145 -21.04 0.15 0.69
N THR A 146 -21.11 0.85 1.82
CA THR A 146 -20.70 2.26 1.91
C THR A 146 -19.21 2.46 1.64
N GLN A 147 -18.36 1.59 2.18
CA GLN A 147 -16.91 1.68 1.97
C GLN A 147 -16.53 1.39 0.51
N GLU A 148 -17.18 0.43 -0.12
CA GLU A 148 -16.95 0.11 -1.53
C GLU A 148 -17.44 1.23 -2.46
N GLU A 149 -18.57 1.87 -2.14
CA GLU A 149 -19.00 3.09 -2.85
C GLU A 149 -17.95 4.20 -2.74
N GLN A 150 -17.42 4.43 -1.52
CA GLN A 150 -16.36 5.42 -1.33
C GLN A 150 -15.10 5.08 -2.12
N TYR A 151 -14.72 3.80 -2.19
CA TYR A 151 -13.58 3.35 -2.97
C TYR A 151 -13.77 3.62 -4.47
N VAL A 152 -14.95 3.35 -5.03
CA VAL A 152 -15.26 3.69 -6.43
C VAL A 152 -15.18 5.20 -6.66
N GLN A 153 -15.70 6.02 -5.74
CA GLN A 153 -15.57 7.48 -5.84
C GLN A 153 -14.11 7.95 -5.77
N ASP A 154 -13.26 7.27 -5.01
CA ASP A 154 -11.83 7.59 -4.95
C ASP A 154 -11.13 7.22 -6.26
N LEU A 155 -11.52 6.12 -6.91
CA LEU A 155 -11.04 5.78 -8.25
C LEU A 155 -11.51 6.82 -9.29
N ASP A 156 -12.74 7.34 -9.18
CA ASP A 156 -13.21 8.44 -10.03
C ASP A 156 -12.37 9.72 -9.85
N LYS A 157 -11.97 10.02 -8.61
CA LYS A 157 -11.06 11.15 -8.34
C LYS A 157 -9.72 10.95 -9.02
N VAL A 158 -9.19 9.73 -9.13
CA VAL A 158 -7.91 9.51 -9.82
C VAL A 158 -8.01 9.93 -11.29
N GLU A 159 -9.10 9.55 -11.98
CA GLU A 159 -9.33 9.96 -13.36
C GLU A 159 -9.57 11.47 -13.47
N ALA A 160 -10.42 12.03 -12.61
CA ALA A 160 -10.83 13.43 -12.67
C ALA A 160 -9.73 14.42 -12.28
N LEU A 161 -8.88 14.08 -11.31
CA LEU A 161 -7.85 14.98 -10.78
C LEU A 161 -6.49 14.79 -11.46
N PHE A 162 -6.18 13.59 -11.95
CA PHE A 162 -4.88 13.33 -12.56
C PHE A 162 -4.98 13.03 -14.05
N ILE A 163 -5.70 11.98 -14.47
CA ILE A 163 -5.68 11.51 -15.86
C ILE A 163 -6.23 12.58 -16.82
N LEU A 164 -7.45 13.06 -16.59
CA LEU A 164 -8.09 14.03 -17.47
C LEU A 164 -7.37 15.39 -17.49
N PRO A 165 -6.93 15.96 -16.34
CA PRO A 165 -6.18 17.22 -16.37
C PRO A 165 -4.82 17.08 -17.03
N LEU A 166 -4.11 15.95 -16.87
CA LEU A 166 -2.85 15.67 -17.59
C LEU A 166 -3.06 15.69 -19.12
N LEU A 167 -4.15 15.07 -19.60
CA LEU A 167 -4.51 15.05 -21.03
C LEU A 167 -4.94 16.40 -21.59
N LYS A 168 -5.61 17.23 -20.77
CA LYS A 168 -6.20 18.51 -21.19
C LYS A 168 -5.32 19.72 -20.90
N ALA A 169 -4.16 19.53 -20.27
CA ALA A 169 -3.26 20.61 -19.88
C ALA A 169 -2.85 21.47 -21.08
N ASN A 170 -2.94 22.79 -20.91
CA ASN A 170 -2.52 23.77 -21.91
C ASN A 170 -1.72 24.89 -21.20
N PRO A 171 -0.40 25.00 -21.42
CA PRO A 171 0.41 24.23 -22.36
C PRO A 171 0.57 22.75 -21.98
N PRO A 172 0.81 21.84 -22.95
CA PRO A 172 1.01 20.42 -22.66
C PRO A 172 2.17 20.19 -21.69
N ILE A 173 1.95 19.33 -20.69
CA ILE A 173 2.95 19.01 -19.65
C ILE A 173 4.13 18.22 -20.24
N MET A 174 3.87 17.41 -21.26
CA MET A 174 4.86 16.69 -22.06
C MET A 174 4.34 16.50 -23.50
N SER A 175 5.16 15.91 -24.38
CA SER A 175 4.72 15.58 -25.74
C SER A 175 3.59 14.54 -25.71
N VAL A 176 2.66 14.61 -26.66
CA VAL A 176 1.46 13.76 -26.70
C VAL A 176 1.82 12.27 -26.67
N VAL A 177 2.82 11.85 -27.45
CA VAL A 177 3.28 10.45 -27.47
C VAL A 177 3.81 10.01 -26.11
N LYS A 178 4.63 10.85 -25.46
CA LYS A 178 5.18 10.57 -24.13
C LYS A 178 4.08 10.56 -23.06
N LEU A 179 3.06 11.39 -23.22
CA LEU A 179 1.93 11.48 -22.29
C LEU A 179 1.08 10.22 -22.31
N ASP A 180 0.74 9.70 -23.49
CA ASP A 180 -0.03 8.46 -23.63
C ASP A 180 0.73 7.27 -23.04
N GLU A 181 2.04 7.18 -23.30
CA GLU A 181 2.93 6.20 -22.67
C GLU A 181 2.97 6.35 -21.16
N PHE A 182 3.15 7.58 -20.66
CA PHE A 182 3.21 7.87 -19.23
C PHE A 182 1.92 7.49 -18.51
N ILE A 183 0.75 7.82 -19.08
CA ILE A 183 -0.55 7.50 -18.48
C ILE A 183 -0.73 5.98 -18.38
N ARG A 184 -0.42 5.25 -19.46
CA ARG A 184 -0.49 3.78 -19.45
C ARG A 184 0.47 3.18 -18.42
N ASP A 185 1.70 3.69 -18.36
CA ASP A 185 2.72 3.17 -17.46
C ASP A 185 2.47 3.52 -15.99
N VAL A 186 1.82 4.63 -15.67
CA VAL A 186 1.56 5.05 -14.28
C VAL A 186 0.21 4.57 -13.76
N PHE A 187 -0.85 4.62 -14.57
CA PHE A 187 -2.20 4.28 -14.14
C PHE A 187 -2.61 2.85 -14.49
N GLY A 188 -1.88 2.18 -15.39
CA GLY A 188 -2.11 0.78 -15.75
C GLY A 188 -3.57 0.54 -16.16
N ASN A 189 -4.17 -0.50 -15.59
CA ASN A 189 -5.57 -0.88 -15.80
C ASN A 189 -6.52 -0.36 -14.70
N ILE A 190 -6.23 0.79 -14.07
CA ILE A 190 -7.08 1.34 -12.99
C ILE A 190 -8.54 1.54 -13.40
N LEU A 191 -8.80 1.86 -14.68
CA LEU A 191 -10.16 2.04 -15.19
C LEU A 191 -10.94 0.72 -15.23
N ASP A 192 -10.26 -0.40 -15.45
CA ASP A 192 -10.86 -1.74 -15.37
C ASP A 192 -11.21 -2.06 -13.92
N LEU A 193 -10.34 -1.73 -12.96
CA LEU A 193 -10.63 -1.88 -11.52
C LEU A 193 -11.87 -1.06 -11.14
N ARG A 194 -11.94 0.20 -11.55
CA ARG A 194 -13.10 1.04 -11.30
C ARG A 194 -14.39 0.40 -11.81
N GLU A 195 -14.40 -0.06 -13.05
CA GLU A 195 -15.60 -0.64 -13.65
C GLU A 195 -16.02 -1.94 -12.94
N CYS A 196 -15.06 -2.77 -12.54
CA CYS A 196 -15.36 -4.01 -11.81
C CYS A 196 -15.96 -3.71 -10.43
N ASN A 197 -15.40 -2.74 -9.68
CA ASN A 197 -15.92 -2.35 -8.37
C ASN A 197 -17.26 -1.62 -8.48
N ARG A 198 -17.47 -0.79 -9.51
CA ARG A 198 -18.77 -0.16 -9.78
C ARG A 198 -19.88 -1.20 -9.97
N ARG A 199 -19.61 -2.28 -10.71
CA ARG A 199 -20.58 -3.40 -10.87
C ARG A 199 -20.86 -4.12 -9.56
N LEU A 200 -19.84 -4.35 -8.72
CA LEU A 200 -20.01 -4.92 -7.39
C LEU A 200 -20.94 -4.04 -6.54
N VAL A 201 -20.68 -2.73 -6.48
CA VAL A 201 -21.50 -1.75 -5.76
C VAL A 201 -22.93 -1.74 -6.28
N GLU A 202 -23.12 -1.68 -7.60
CA GLU A 202 -24.45 -1.74 -8.24
C GLU A 202 -25.23 -3.00 -7.83
N ALA A 203 -24.59 -4.17 -7.86
CA ALA A 203 -25.20 -5.43 -7.46
C ALA A 203 -25.58 -5.44 -5.96
N MET A 204 -24.71 -4.91 -5.09
CA MET A 204 -25.02 -4.80 -3.66
C MET A 204 -26.18 -3.82 -3.39
N TYR A 205 -26.26 -2.69 -4.08
CA TYR A 205 -27.39 -1.77 -3.96
C TYR A 205 -28.70 -2.36 -4.47
N VAL A 206 -28.68 -3.14 -5.56
CA VAL A 206 -29.86 -3.89 -6.01
C VAL A 206 -30.34 -4.81 -4.89
N ARG A 207 -29.44 -5.60 -4.30
CA ARG A 207 -29.75 -6.52 -3.20
C ARG A 207 -30.31 -5.78 -1.97
N GLN A 208 -29.69 -4.66 -1.61
CA GLN A 208 -30.12 -3.83 -0.49
C GLN A 208 -31.53 -3.27 -0.73
N ARG A 209 -31.86 -2.80 -1.95
CA ARG A 209 -33.21 -2.32 -2.28
C ARG A 209 -34.26 -3.43 -2.23
N GLU A 210 -33.91 -4.63 -2.66
CA GLU A 210 -34.83 -5.78 -2.68
C GLU A 210 -35.09 -6.38 -1.30
N GLN A 211 -34.09 -6.37 -0.41
CA GLN A 211 -34.13 -7.09 0.88
C GLN A 211 -34.11 -6.18 2.11
N ALA A 212 -34.03 -4.85 1.95
CA ALA A 212 -34.05 -3.95 3.09
C ALA A 212 -35.29 -4.20 3.99
N PRO A 213 -35.13 -4.16 5.33
CA PRO A 213 -33.95 -3.71 6.07
C PRO A 213 -32.91 -4.81 6.42
N ILE A 214 -33.17 -6.07 6.06
CA ILE A 214 -32.38 -7.24 6.48
C ILE A 214 -31.96 -8.01 5.23
N ILE A 215 -30.68 -7.89 4.85
CA ILE A 215 -30.13 -8.65 3.74
C ILE A 215 -29.90 -10.09 4.20
N GLU A 216 -30.53 -11.08 3.55
CA GLU A 216 -30.40 -12.48 3.96
C GLU A 216 -29.10 -13.11 3.44
N ARG A 217 -28.74 -12.80 2.20
CA ARG A 217 -27.58 -13.39 1.50
C ARG A 217 -26.85 -12.32 0.71
N ILE A 218 -25.52 -12.37 0.76
CA ILE A 218 -24.64 -11.44 0.02
C ILE A 218 -23.45 -12.16 -0.66
N GLY A 219 -23.11 -13.38 -0.23
CA GLY A 219 -21.92 -14.09 -0.69
C GLY A 219 -21.94 -14.46 -2.19
N ASP A 220 -23.12 -14.58 -2.79
CA ASP A 220 -23.29 -14.80 -4.22
C ASP A 220 -22.78 -13.62 -5.05
N ILE A 221 -23.00 -12.39 -4.58
CA ILE A 221 -22.50 -11.16 -5.23
C ILE A 221 -20.97 -11.12 -5.19
N PHE A 222 -20.36 -11.43 -4.03
CA PHE A 222 -18.90 -11.48 -3.90
C PHE A 222 -18.28 -12.60 -4.73
N LEU A 223 -18.94 -13.76 -4.81
CA LEU A 223 -18.47 -14.87 -5.63
C LEU A 223 -18.43 -14.51 -7.12
N ASP A 224 -19.45 -13.81 -7.61
CA ASP A 224 -19.48 -13.32 -8.99
C ASP A 224 -18.40 -12.25 -9.24
N ALA A 225 -18.26 -11.29 -8.33
CA ALA A 225 -17.21 -10.27 -8.42
C ALA A 225 -15.79 -10.87 -8.43
N ALA A 226 -15.54 -11.90 -7.62
CA ALA A 226 -14.24 -12.58 -7.57
C ALA A 226 -13.80 -13.18 -8.91
N VAL A 227 -14.76 -13.63 -9.75
CA VAL A 227 -14.47 -14.14 -11.10
C VAL A 227 -13.85 -13.06 -11.99
N THR A 228 -14.22 -11.81 -11.79
CA THR A 228 -13.68 -10.68 -12.53
C THR A 228 -12.41 -10.13 -11.87
N PHE A 229 -12.42 -9.99 -10.54
CA PHE A 229 -11.30 -9.41 -9.78
C PHE A 229 -10.01 -10.22 -9.92
N ARG A 230 -10.11 -11.56 -10.01
CA ARG A 230 -8.95 -12.44 -10.22
C ARG A 230 -8.17 -12.15 -11.52
N LEU A 231 -8.77 -11.43 -12.47
CA LEU A 231 -8.10 -11.01 -13.71
C LEU A 231 -7.57 -9.59 -13.58
N ALA A 232 -8.39 -8.66 -13.08
CA ALA A 232 -8.05 -7.24 -13.05
C ALA A 232 -7.01 -6.87 -11.98
N TYR A 233 -7.16 -7.38 -10.75
CA TYR A 233 -6.32 -6.99 -9.62
C TYR A 233 -4.88 -7.49 -9.75
N PRO A 234 -4.59 -8.76 -10.10
CA PRO A 234 -3.21 -9.21 -10.23
C PRO A 234 -2.42 -8.42 -11.28
N THR A 235 -3.06 -8.00 -12.38
CA THR A 235 -2.45 -7.13 -13.38
C THR A 235 -2.11 -5.77 -12.79
N TYR A 236 -3.05 -5.14 -12.09
CA TYR A 236 -2.83 -3.82 -11.48
C TYR A 236 -1.72 -3.87 -10.42
N VAL A 237 -1.84 -4.85 -9.52
CA VAL A 237 -0.94 -5.06 -8.38
C VAL A 237 0.48 -5.40 -8.85
N GLY A 238 0.61 -6.28 -9.85
CA GLY A 238 1.92 -6.61 -10.42
C GLY A 238 2.58 -5.44 -11.15
N HIS A 239 1.79 -4.48 -11.66
CA HIS A 239 2.27 -3.30 -12.36
C HIS A 239 2.65 -2.14 -11.43
N LEU A 240 2.13 -2.12 -10.20
CA LEU A 240 2.30 -1.01 -9.24
C LEU A 240 3.77 -0.57 -9.03
N PRO A 241 4.76 -1.46 -8.86
CA PRO A 241 6.15 -1.02 -8.68
C PRO A 241 6.74 -0.31 -9.90
N LEU A 242 6.32 -0.72 -11.10
CA LEU A 242 6.76 -0.10 -12.35
C LEU A 242 6.14 1.29 -12.49
N ALA A 243 4.86 1.42 -12.14
CA ALA A 243 4.14 2.69 -12.10
C ALA A 243 4.80 3.69 -11.14
N GLU A 244 5.09 3.28 -9.89
CA GLU A 244 5.74 4.14 -8.90
C GLU A 244 7.11 4.61 -9.37
N LYS A 245 7.92 3.69 -9.92
CA LYS A 245 9.23 4.03 -10.47
C LYS A 245 9.12 4.99 -11.66
N ARG A 246 8.17 4.76 -12.58
CA ARG A 246 7.95 5.61 -13.75
C ARG A 246 7.55 7.02 -13.33
N LEU A 247 6.62 7.13 -12.39
CA LEU A 247 6.15 8.39 -11.81
C LEU A 247 7.32 9.14 -11.17
N LYS A 248 8.09 8.48 -10.30
CA LYS A 248 9.24 9.09 -9.63
C LYS A 248 10.27 9.63 -10.61
N ASN A 249 10.66 8.84 -11.61
CA ASN A 249 11.63 9.27 -12.63
C ASN A 249 11.12 10.48 -13.43
N GLU A 250 9.82 10.53 -13.74
CA GLU A 250 9.24 11.66 -14.46
C GLU A 250 9.17 12.91 -13.57
N ILE A 251 8.80 12.78 -12.28
CA ILE A 251 8.82 13.90 -11.32
C ILE A 251 10.21 14.49 -11.17
N GLU A 252 11.27 13.66 -11.15
CA GLU A 252 12.65 14.12 -11.04
C GLU A 252 13.11 14.89 -12.29
N SER A 253 12.69 14.44 -13.48
CA SER A 253 13.15 14.97 -14.77
C SER A 253 12.26 16.07 -15.39
N ASN A 254 10.98 16.15 -15.02
CA ASN A 254 9.99 17.04 -15.61
C ASN A 254 9.45 18.05 -14.59
N ALA A 255 9.95 19.29 -14.66
CA ALA A 255 9.52 20.37 -13.78
C ALA A 255 8.03 20.74 -13.96
N ASN A 256 7.47 20.61 -15.16
CA ASN A 256 6.06 20.91 -15.41
C ASN A 256 5.14 19.92 -14.71
N LEU A 257 5.51 18.63 -14.72
CA LEU A 257 4.76 17.61 -13.99
C LEU A 257 4.83 17.84 -12.48
N ARG A 258 5.99 18.24 -11.96
CA ARG A 258 6.15 18.57 -10.54
C ARG A 258 5.24 19.72 -10.12
N LEU A 259 5.25 20.81 -10.89
CA LEU A 259 4.37 21.96 -10.64
C LEU A 259 2.89 21.57 -10.73
N PHE A 260 2.53 20.68 -11.66
CA PHE A 260 1.16 20.16 -11.77
C PHE A 260 0.70 19.39 -10.52
N LEU A 261 1.59 18.63 -9.89
CA LEU A 261 1.28 17.83 -8.70
C LEU A 261 1.31 18.61 -7.37
N GLU A 262 1.85 19.84 -7.36
CA GLU A 262 1.91 20.71 -6.18
C GLU A 262 0.64 21.55 -5.95
N VAL A 263 -0.30 21.52 -6.90
CA VAL A 263 -1.58 22.26 -6.88
C VAL A 263 -2.70 21.39 -6.30
#